data_AF-A0A6E8UYQ1-F1
#
_entry.id   AF-A0A6E8UYQ1-F1
#
_cell.length_a   1.000
_cell.length_b   1.000
_cell.length_c   1.000
_cell.angle_alpha   90.00
_cell.angle_beta   90.00
_cell.angle_gamma   90.00
#
_symmetry.space_group_name_H-M   'P 1'
#
loop_
_entity.id
_entity.type
_entity.pdbx_description
1 polymer ?
#
loop_
_entity_poly.entity_id
_entity_poly.type
_entity_poly.pdbx_seq_one_letter_code
_entity_poly.pdbx_strand_id
1 'polypeptide(L)'
;MTPLIATLAACALTLSIVHSRGLPESSDKLEACGQHYGALLKASTTWNEKECNGSTKLAACVVSEHEQAYRELKQRCQEAHDERTAKVNAIYEKLPAYLSEVSARVNVLQVSLQHDLPNLQEMVGEQRHLIEQAWQYGAQLQHELMLTSMESDRVQRALVLHSMLVNASLAEMVKESYQTHGADGRMVARMLKFVRLVPGADERVAVYKQLAELLKSNGQDGRFPAVIFSTDVRHLEDRYKPDHAQYEGKVVERWLAELQAGTFHEVVEFARDYPEYFARVEEPLYEALKQQWSAEGLDRMVSFPNALPVGVQRVRALRALLETLLQHQGEQNNDVYLIRLAHETGRVEATVGQADAAVRQALDDVKKLFEQFKYQRGFPDYEALYKLFKGL
;
A
#
# COMPACT_ATOMS: atom_id res chain seq x y z
N MET A 1 -8.47 -10.44 -35.87
CA MET A 1 -8.68 -9.93 -37.25
C MET A 1 -9.74 -10.77 -37.97
N THR A 2 -10.97 -10.78 -37.47
CA THR A 2 -12.06 -11.65 -37.97
C THR A 2 -13.47 -11.01 -38.05
N PRO A 3 -13.72 -9.71 -37.77
CA PRO A 3 -15.06 -9.14 -38.03
C PRO A 3 -15.18 -8.37 -39.36
N LEU A 4 -14.06 -8.01 -40.01
CA LEU A 4 -14.06 -7.14 -41.21
C LEU A 4 -14.34 -7.87 -42.54
N ILE A 5 -14.20 -9.19 -42.58
CA ILE A 5 -14.51 -9.99 -43.79
C ILE A 5 -16.03 -10.22 -43.93
N ALA A 6 -16.77 -10.16 -42.82
CA ALA A 6 -18.22 -10.37 -42.82
C ALA A 6 -19.01 -9.19 -43.43
N THR A 7 -18.50 -7.96 -43.33
CA THR A 7 -19.19 -6.76 -43.83
C THR A 7 -19.01 -6.53 -45.33
N LEU A 8 -17.92 -7.01 -45.94
CA LEU A 8 -17.74 -6.92 -47.40
C LEU A 8 -18.55 -7.98 -48.17
N ALA A 9 -18.80 -9.15 -47.59
CA ALA A 9 -19.69 -10.15 -48.18
C ALA A 9 -21.16 -9.68 -48.21
N ALA A 10 -21.58 -8.87 -47.22
CA ALA A 10 -22.93 -8.31 -47.17
C ALA A 10 -23.19 -7.27 -48.27
N CYS A 11 -22.19 -6.46 -48.65
CA CYS A 11 -22.33 -5.46 -49.73
C CYS A 11 -22.36 -6.10 -51.13
N ALA A 12 -21.67 -7.22 -51.34
CA ALA A 12 -21.72 -7.93 -52.62
C ALA A 12 -23.08 -8.61 -52.87
N LEU A 13 -23.78 -9.04 -51.80
CA LEU A 13 -25.13 -9.62 -51.87
C LEU A 13 -26.24 -8.59 -52.12
N THR A 14 -26.02 -7.31 -51.80
CA THR A 14 -27.02 -6.25 -52.07
C THR A 14 -27.07 -5.79 -53.53
N LEU A 15 -26.04 -6.07 -54.33
CA LEU A 15 -26.02 -5.71 -55.77
C LEU A 15 -26.66 -6.78 -56.68
N SER A 16 -26.96 -7.98 -56.15
CA SER A 16 -27.60 -9.06 -56.91
C SER A 16 -29.14 -9.07 -56.82
N ILE A 17 -29.75 -8.21 -55.99
CA ILE A 17 -31.19 -8.26 -55.65
C ILE A 17 -32.05 -7.35 -56.55
N VAL A 18 -31.49 -6.66 -57.54
CA VAL A 18 -32.30 -5.81 -58.45
C VAL A 18 -32.97 -6.60 -59.59
N HIS A 19 -32.77 -7.91 -59.72
CA HIS A 19 -33.29 -8.71 -60.85
C HIS A 19 -34.38 -9.75 -60.56
N SER A 20 -35.05 -9.72 -59.41
CA SER A 20 -36.21 -10.60 -59.17
C SER A 20 -37.37 -9.90 -58.46
N ARG A 21 -37.91 -8.84 -59.05
CA ARG A 21 -39.33 -8.53 -58.79
C ARG A 21 -40.17 -9.58 -59.49
N GLY A 22 -40.79 -10.43 -58.67
CA GLY A 22 -41.58 -11.58 -59.08
C GLY A 22 -42.71 -11.24 -60.05
N LEU A 23 -43.09 -12.25 -60.83
CA LEU A 23 -44.31 -12.24 -61.64
C LEU A 23 -45.50 -11.90 -60.74
N PRO A 24 -46.32 -10.87 -61.06
CA PRO A 24 -47.45 -10.50 -60.22
C PRO A 24 -48.52 -11.60 -60.19
N GLU A 25 -48.95 -12.01 -58.98
CA GLU A 25 -50.01 -13.00 -58.74
C GLU A 25 -51.44 -12.53 -59.09
N SER A 26 -51.63 -11.37 -59.73
CA SER A 26 -52.95 -10.91 -60.20
C SER A 26 -52.85 -9.99 -61.42
N SER A 27 -53.80 -10.11 -62.36
CA SER A 27 -53.96 -9.23 -63.54
C SER A 27 -54.04 -7.74 -63.22
N ASP A 28 -54.41 -7.41 -61.98
CA ASP A 28 -54.59 -6.03 -61.51
C ASP A 28 -53.30 -5.33 -61.03
N LYS A 29 -52.14 -5.96 -61.23
CA LYS A 29 -50.82 -5.35 -61.00
C LYS A 29 -49.88 -5.52 -62.18
N LEU A 30 -50.37 -6.12 -63.27
CA LEU A 30 -49.62 -6.28 -64.49
C LEU A 30 -49.76 -4.98 -65.30
N GLU A 31 -48.66 -4.27 -65.46
CA GLU A 31 -48.57 -3.13 -66.38
C GLU A 31 -47.80 -3.58 -67.62
N ALA A 32 -48.32 -3.23 -68.80
CA ALA A 32 -47.62 -3.36 -70.05
C ALA A 32 -47.43 -1.95 -70.64
N CYS A 33 -46.17 -1.54 -70.77
CA CYS A 33 -45.80 -0.28 -71.41
C CYS A 33 -46.45 0.98 -70.78
N GLY A 34 -46.56 0.98 -69.44
CA GLY A 34 -47.17 2.08 -68.68
C GLY A 34 -48.71 2.10 -68.71
N GLN A 35 -49.37 1.07 -69.25
CA GLN A 35 -50.81 0.87 -69.13
C GLN A 35 -51.14 -0.38 -68.33
N HIS A 36 -52.19 -0.28 -67.52
CA HIS A 36 -52.70 -1.40 -66.73
C HIS A 36 -53.29 -2.49 -67.64
N TYR A 37 -52.93 -3.74 -67.41
CA TYR A 37 -53.34 -4.89 -68.23
C TYR A 37 -54.86 -5.02 -68.34
N GLY A 38 -55.60 -4.74 -67.27
CA GLY A 38 -57.06 -4.70 -67.29
C GLY A 38 -57.65 -3.68 -68.28
N ALA A 39 -56.99 -2.53 -68.49
CA ALA A 39 -57.41 -1.53 -69.46
C ALA A 39 -57.16 -2.01 -70.91
N LEU A 40 -56.05 -2.70 -71.14
CA LEU A 40 -55.72 -3.30 -72.44
C LEU A 40 -56.68 -4.44 -72.80
N LEU A 41 -57.01 -5.30 -71.83
CA LEU A 41 -57.98 -6.38 -72.00
C LEU A 41 -59.37 -5.83 -72.30
N LYS A 42 -59.79 -4.76 -71.60
CA LYS A 42 -61.06 -4.06 -71.84
C LYS A 42 -61.10 -3.43 -73.23
N ALA A 43 -60.01 -2.80 -73.67
CA ALA A 43 -59.93 -2.23 -75.01
C ALA A 43 -59.99 -3.33 -76.11
N SER A 44 -59.31 -4.46 -75.90
CA SER A 44 -59.33 -5.61 -76.81
C SER A 44 -60.70 -6.31 -76.89
N THR A 45 -61.37 -6.48 -75.76
CA THR A 45 -62.74 -7.04 -75.71
C THR A 45 -63.75 -6.11 -76.38
N THR A 46 -63.67 -4.80 -76.12
CA THR A 46 -64.48 -3.78 -76.81
C THR A 46 -64.24 -3.79 -78.32
N TRP A 47 -63.01 -4.05 -78.78
CA TRP A 47 -62.70 -4.21 -80.20
C TRP A 47 -63.40 -5.46 -80.78
N ASN A 48 -63.37 -6.59 -80.08
CA ASN A 48 -64.05 -7.81 -80.53
C ASN A 48 -65.58 -7.72 -80.55
N GLU A 49 -66.18 -6.85 -79.72
CA GLU A 49 -67.64 -6.78 -79.54
C GLU A 49 -68.34 -5.69 -80.37
N LYS A 50 -67.60 -4.81 -81.08
CA LYS A 50 -68.18 -3.69 -81.83
C LYS A 50 -68.76 -4.16 -83.17
N GLU A 51 -70.08 -4.08 -83.34
CA GLU A 51 -70.79 -4.41 -84.58
C GLU A 51 -70.52 -3.37 -85.69
N CYS A 52 -70.29 -3.85 -86.91
CA CYS A 52 -70.14 -3.02 -88.10
C CYS A 52 -71.27 -3.28 -89.10
N ASN A 53 -71.99 -2.23 -89.48
CA ASN A 53 -73.06 -2.24 -90.51
C ASN A 53 -73.97 -3.48 -90.47
N GLY A 54 -74.50 -3.81 -89.30
CA GLY A 54 -75.59 -4.78 -89.16
C GLY A 54 -75.24 -6.25 -89.42
N SER A 55 -73.96 -6.65 -89.41
CA SER A 55 -73.58 -8.06 -89.44
C SER A 55 -72.78 -8.45 -88.20
N THR A 56 -73.22 -9.50 -87.52
CA THR A 56 -72.74 -9.86 -86.17
C THR A 56 -71.45 -10.66 -86.15
N LYS A 57 -70.94 -11.24 -87.24
CA LYS A 57 -69.70 -12.02 -87.20
C LYS A 57 -68.99 -12.09 -88.55
N LEU A 58 -67.97 -11.27 -88.75
CA LEU A 58 -66.77 -11.62 -89.52
C LEU A 58 -65.60 -10.73 -89.11
N ALA A 59 -64.42 -11.33 -89.14
CA ALA A 59 -63.15 -10.74 -88.75
C ALA A 59 -62.81 -9.49 -89.58
N ALA A 60 -62.16 -8.53 -88.92
CA ALA A 60 -61.57 -7.31 -89.47
C ALA A 60 -62.54 -6.21 -89.91
N CYS A 61 -63.20 -5.59 -88.92
CA CYS A 61 -63.65 -4.21 -89.07
C CYS A 61 -62.53 -3.27 -88.61
N VAL A 62 -61.91 -2.55 -89.55
CA VAL A 62 -60.85 -1.57 -89.24
C VAL A 62 -61.50 -0.28 -88.79
N VAL A 63 -61.59 -0.08 -87.48
CA VAL A 63 -61.99 1.19 -86.86
C VAL A 63 -60.73 2.05 -86.72
N SER A 64 -60.68 3.19 -87.41
CA SER A 64 -59.51 4.08 -87.44
C SER A 64 -59.03 4.49 -86.05
N GLU A 65 -59.97 4.72 -85.11
CA GLU A 65 -59.68 5.05 -83.71
C GLU A 65 -58.90 3.92 -82.99
N HIS A 66 -59.23 2.66 -83.25
CA HIS A 66 -58.56 1.50 -82.65
C HIS A 66 -57.16 1.29 -83.26
N GLU A 67 -57.01 1.53 -84.56
CA GLU A 67 -55.71 1.45 -85.21
C GLU A 67 -54.74 2.50 -84.67
N GLN A 68 -55.25 3.72 -84.44
CA GLN A 68 -54.48 4.79 -83.83
C GLN A 68 -54.09 4.46 -82.38
N ALA A 69 -55.03 3.95 -81.57
CA ALA A 69 -54.75 3.51 -80.20
C ALA A 69 -53.70 2.38 -80.14
N TYR A 70 -53.76 1.41 -81.07
CA TYR A 70 -52.77 0.34 -81.15
C TYR A 70 -51.38 0.86 -81.56
N ARG A 71 -51.31 1.78 -82.53
CA ARG A 71 -50.05 2.41 -82.94
C ARG A 71 -49.43 3.23 -81.80
N GLU A 72 -50.23 3.98 -81.06
CA GLU A 72 -49.78 4.73 -79.88
C GLU A 72 -49.27 3.82 -78.76
N LEU A 73 -49.95 2.71 -78.48
CA LEU A 73 -49.50 1.73 -77.50
C LEU A 73 -48.16 1.11 -77.91
N LYS A 74 -48.03 0.73 -79.18
CA LYS A 74 -46.78 0.17 -79.73
C LYS A 74 -45.62 1.16 -79.61
N GLN A 75 -45.87 2.45 -79.87
CA GLN A 75 -44.86 3.49 -79.72
C GLN A 75 -44.44 3.68 -78.26
N ARG A 76 -45.39 3.73 -77.31
CA ARG A 76 -45.07 3.81 -75.88
C ARG A 76 -44.30 2.59 -75.38
N CYS A 77 -44.64 1.39 -75.87
CA CYS A 77 -43.88 0.18 -75.57
C CYS A 77 -42.43 0.27 -76.04
N GLN A 78 -42.22 0.82 -77.23
CA GLN A 78 -40.88 1.02 -77.78
C GLN A 78 -40.10 2.03 -76.94
N GLU A 79 -40.69 3.18 -76.62
CA GLU A 79 -40.06 4.22 -75.79
C GLU A 79 -39.69 3.70 -74.39
N ALA A 80 -40.59 2.96 -73.73
CA ALA A 80 -40.33 2.37 -72.42
C ALA A 80 -39.23 1.28 -72.47
N HIS A 81 -39.19 0.50 -73.55
CA HIS A 81 -38.13 -0.48 -73.78
C HIS A 81 -36.78 0.21 -73.98
N ASP A 82 -36.74 1.27 -74.79
CA ASP A 82 -35.52 2.01 -75.11
C ASP A 82 -35.01 2.78 -73.88
N GLU A 83 -35.90 3.37 -73.07
CA GLU A 83 -35.54 4.02 -71.81
C GLU A 83 -34.98 3.00 -70.79
N ARG A 84 -35.60 1.82 -70.67
CA ARG A 84 -35.11 0.76 -69.79
C ARG A 84 -33.74 0.27 -70.25
N THR A 85 -33.56 0.07 -71.54
CA THR A 85 -32.29 -0.35 -72.15
C THR A 85 -31.20 0.71 -71.92
N ALA A 86 -31.52 1.99 -72.11
CA ALA A 86 -30.60 3.10 -71.85
C ALA A 86 -30.18 3.19 -70.38
N LYS A 87 -31.11 3.03 -69.43
CA LYS A 87 -30.80 3.00 -67.99
C LYS A 87 -29.90 1.82 -67.61
N VAL A 88 -30.19 0.64 -68.15
CA VAL A 88 -29.38 -0.57 -67.92
C VAL A 88 -27.97 -0.38 -68.49
N ASN A 89 -27.86 0.13 -69.72
CA ASN A 89 -26.57 0.41 -70.35
C ASN A 89 -25.77 1.47 -69.57
N ALA A 90 -26.40 2.55 -69.10
CA ALA A 90 -25.75 3.56 -68.28
C ALA A 90 -25.22 3.01 -66.94
N ILE A 91 -25.89 2.00 -66.37
CA ILE A 91 -25.40 1.30 -65.17
C ILE A 91 -24.19 0.42 -65.54
N TYR A 92 -24.28 -0.36 -66.61
CA TYR A 92 -23.18 -1.23 -67.06
C TYR A 92 -21.93 -0.44 -67.48
N GLU A 93 -22.09 0.75 -68.05
CA GLU A 93 -20.97 1.65 -68.39
C GLU A 93 -20.26 2.19 -67.14
N LYS A 94 -21.01 2.49 -66.07
CA LYS A 94 -20.44 3.09 -64.84
C LYS A 94 -19.93 2.07 -63.83
N LEU A 95 -20.44 0.84 -63.86
CA LEU A 95 -20.09 -0.22 -62.90
C LEU A 95 -18.59 -0.53 -62.82
N PRO A 96 -17.82 -0.62 -63.93
CA PRO A 96 -16.38 -0.86 -63.87
C PRO A 96 -15.60 0.25 -63.14
N ALA A 97 -16.02 1.51 -63.32
CA ALA A 97 -15.40 2.65 -62.65
C ALA A 97 -15.65 2.62 -61.13
N TYR A 98 -16.88 2.30 -60.70
CA TYR A 98 -17.17 2.16 -59.28
C TYR A 98 -16.40 0.99 -58.63
N LEU A 99 -16.30 -0.15 -59.32
CA LEU A 99 -15.55 -1.30 -58.82
C LEU A 99 -14.05 -0.99 -58.72
N SER A 100 -13.48 -0.27 -59.68
CA SER A 100 -12.07 0.13 -59.62
C SER A 100 -11.81 1.14 -58.49
N GLU A 101 -12.72 2.08 -58.25
CA GLU A 101 -12.59 3.07 -57.19
C GLU A 101 -12.68 2.43 -55.79
N VAL A 102 -13.61 1.50 -55.59
CA VAL A 102 -13.71 0.73 -54.34
C VAL A 102 -12.44 -0.10 -54.12
N SER A 103 -11.94 -0.78 -55.15
CA SER A 103 -10.69 -1.55 -55.07
C SER A 103 -9.49 -0.67 -54.71
N ALA A 104 -9.37 0.50 -55.34
CA ALA A 104 -8.31 1.47 -55.05
C ALA A 104 -8.37 1.95 -53.59
N ARG A 105 -9.56 2.30 -53.09
CA ARG A 105 -9.75 2.73 -51.69
C ARG A 105 -9.44 1.62 -50.69
N VAL A 106 -9.84 0.38 -50.98
CA VAL A 106 -9.53 -0.79 -50.13
C VAL A 106 -8.02 -1.07 -50.09
N ASN A 107 -7.33 -0.98 -51.22
CA ASN A 107 -5.89 -1.15 -51.27
C ASN A 107 -5.15 -0.08 -50.48
N VAL A 108 -5.54 1.19 -50.57
CA VAL A 108 -4.96 2.27 -49.76
C VAL A 108 -5.15 1.99 -48.26
N LEU A 109 -6.35 1.55 -47.86
CA LEU A 109 -6.64 1.21 -46.47
C LEU A 109 -5.80 0.00 -46.00
N GLN A 110 -5.65 -1.01 -46.84
CA GLN A 110 -4.84 -2.20 -46.53
C GLN A 110 -3.36 -1.85 -46.36
N VAL A 111 -2.82 -0.99 -47.23
CA VAL A 111 -1.41 -0.56 -47.16
C VAL A 111 -1.18 0.29 -45.91
N SER A 112 -2.07 1.22 -45.59
CA SER A 112 -2.00 1.99 -44.33
C SER A 112 -2.08 1.08 -43.12
N LEU A 113 -3.03 0.14 -43.07
CA LEU A 113 -3.12 -0.83 -41.97
C LEU A 113 -1.88 -1.73 -41.84
N GLN A 114 -1.29 -2.18 -42.95
CA GLN A 114 -0.07 -2.97 -42.92
C GLN A 114 1.14 -2.19 -42.39
N HIS A 115 1.20 -0.89 -42.66
CA HIS A 115 2.31 -0.05 -42.23
C HIS A 115 2.13 0.49 -40.81
N ASP A 116 0.92 0.90 -40.45
CA ASP A 116 0.65 1.63 -39.21
C ASP A 116 0.39 0.69 -38.03
N LEU A 117 -0.20 -0.50 -38.25
CA LEU A 117 -0.54 -1.43 -37.17
C LEU A 117 0.70 -1.95 -36.41
N PRO A 118 1.81 -2.36 -37.05
CA PRO A 118 3.03 -2.74 -36.34
C PRO A 118 3.61 -1.58 -35.52
N ASN A 119 3.66 -0.38 -36.08
CA ASN A 119 4.16 0.82 -35.39
C ASN A 119 3.32 1.16 -34.15
N LEU A 120 1.99 1.03 -34.24
CA LEU A 120 1.10 1.22 -33.09
C LEU A 120 1.28 0.13 -32.03
N GLN A 121 1.50 -1.12 -32.44
CA GLN A 121 1.77 -2.22 -31.50
C GLN A 121 3.11 -2.04 -30.78
N GLU A 122 4.14 -1.60 -31.50
CA GLU A 122 5.44 -1.27 -30.93
C GLU A 122 5.32 -0.11 -29.94
N MET A 123 4.67 0.99 -30.32
CA MET A 123 4.45 2.14 -29.44
C MET A 123 3.67 1.77 -28.17
N VAL A 124 2.63 0.93 -28.28
CA VAL A 124 1.89 0.43 -27.11
C VAL A 124 2.77 -0.49 -26.25
N GLY A 125 3.61 -1.32 -26.88
CA GLY A 125 4.58 -2.16 -26.20
C GLY A 125 5.60 -1.35 -25.40
N GLU A 126 6.18 -0.31 -26.01
CA GLU A 126 7.11 0.63 -25.37
C GLU A 126 6.45 1.39 -24.22
N GLN A 127 5.24 1.95 -24.43
CA GLN A 127 4.51 2.66 -23.38
C GLN A 127 4.18 1.74 -22.21
N ARG A 128 3.74 0.51 -22.49
CA ARG A 128 3.50 -0.49 -21.46
C ARG A 128 4.78 -0.77 -20.67
N HIS A 129 5.90 -0.96 -21.35
CA HIS A 129 7.18 -1.21 -20.69
C HIS A 129 7.60 -0.04 -19.79
N LEU A 130 7.47 1.20 -20.27
CA LEU A 130 7.75 2.40 -19.47
C LEU A 130 6.86 2.51 -18.23
N ILE A 131 5.57 2.18 -18.36
CA ILE A 131 4.64 2.16 -17.22
C ILE A 131 5.04 1.06 -16.22
N GLU A 132 5.38 -0.14 -16.69
CA GLU A 132 5.83 -1.24 -15.83
C GLU A 132 7.11 -0.86 -15.07
N GLN A 133 8.10 -0.25 -15.73
CA GLN A 133 9.32 0.26 -15.09
C GLN A 133 9.01 1.37 -14.07
N ALA A 134 8.15 2.33 -14.43
CA ALA A 134 7.75 3.40 -13.51
C ALA A 134 7.03 2.86 -12.27
N TRP A 135 6.23 1.80 -12.43
CA TRP A 135 5.53 1.15 -11.33
C TRP A 135 6.50 0.42 -10.40
N GLN A 136 7.48 -0.31 -10.97
CA GLN A 136 8.55 -0.96 -10.20
C GLN A 136 9.38 0.05 -9.42
N TYR A 137 9.78 1.14 -10.07
CA TYR A 137 10.51 2.22 -9.44
C TYR A 137 9.70 2.89 -8.31
N GLY A 138 8.40 3.12 -8.54
CA GLY A 138 7.49 3.66 -7.52
C GLY A 138 7.39 2.75 -6.29
N ALA A 139 7.28 1.43 -6.48
CA ALA A 139 7.26 0.46 -5.39
C ALA A 139 8.58 0.45 -4.60
N GLN A 140 9.72 0.49 -5.30
CA GLN A 140 11.04 0.58 -4.67
C GLN A 140 11.20 1.88 -3.86
N LEU A 141 10.79 3.01 -4.44
CA LEU A 141 10.85 4.29 -3.74
C LEU A 141 9.97 4.30 -2.49
N GLN A 142 8.77 3.74 -2.57
CA GLN A 142 7.87 3.63 -1.42
C GLN A 142 8.47 2.76 -0.32
N HIS A 143 9.11 1.66 -0.69
CA HIS A 143 9.85 0.79 0.23
C HIS A 143 10.98 1.54 0.95
N GLU A 144 11.86 2.22 0.20
CA GLU A 144 12.95 3.03 0.75
C GLU A 144 12.43 4.18 1.62
N LEU A 145 11.35 4.85 1.21
CA LEU A 145 10.70 5.89 2.00
C LEU A 145 10.12 5.36 3.31
N MET A 146 9.64 4.11 3.32
CA MET A 146 9.12 3.47 4.54
C MET A 146 10.25 3.21 5.51
N LEU A 147 11.33 2.54 5.06
CA LEU A 147 12.50 2.24 5.88
C LEU A 147 13.13 3.52 6.45
N THR A 148 13.40 4.50 5.60
CA THR A 148 13.99 5.78 6.04
C THR A 148 13.07 6.55 7.00
N SER A 149 11.73 6.46 6.82
CA SER A 149 10.78 7.06 7.75
C SER A 149 10.79 6.36 9.10
N MET A 150 10.86 5.03 9.13
CA MET A 150 11.00 4.24 10.36
C MET A 150 12.32 4.59 11.07
N GLU A 151 13.43 4.58 10.33
CA GLU A 151 14.77 4.88 10.83
C GLU A 151 14.89 6.31 11.36
N SER A 152 14.13 7.25 10.80
CA SER A 152 14.09 8.66 11.24
C SER A 152 13.05 8.93 12.34
N ASP A 153 12.50 7.89 12.98
CA ASP A 153 11.45 7.97 14.01
C ASP A 153 10.14 8.65 13.54
N ARG A 154 9.88 8.68 12.24
CA ARG A 154 8.61 9.15 11.64
C ARG A 154 7.62 8.00 11.53
N VAL A 155 7.32 7.37 12.66
CA VAL A 155 6.57 6.11 12.72
C VAL A 155 5.20 6.19 12.04
N GLN A 156 4.46 7.28 12.22
CA GLN A 156 3.15 7.45 11.56
C GLN A 156 3.26 7.42 10.03
N ARG A 157 4.27 8.08 9.46
CA ARG A 157 4.52 8.07 8.02
C ARG A 157 4.94 6.68 7.54
N ALA A 158 5.81 6.00 8.30
CA ALA A 158 6.22 4.64 7.99
C ALA A 158 5.03 3.67 7.96
N LEU A 159 4.09 3.79 8.92
CA LEU A 159 2.88 2.96 8.95
C LEU A 159 1.96 3.20 7.76
N VAL A 160 1.80 4.47 7.35
CA VAL A 160 1.03 4.80 6.14
C VAL A 160 1.69 4.20 4.90
N LEU A 161 3.00 4.34 4.74
CA LEU A 161 3.74 3.78 3.61
C LEU A 161 3.69 2.25 3.60
N HIS A 162 3.80 1.61 4.76
CA HIS A 162 3.61 0.16 4.92
C HIS A 162 2.22 -0.29 4.45
N SER A 163 1.16 0.41 4.86
CA SER A 163 -0.22 0.07 4.47
C SER A 163 -0.49 0.15 2.96
N MET A 164 0.33 0.93 2.24
CA MET A 164 0.24 1.10 0.80
C MET A 164 1.11 0.08 0.03
N LEU A 165 2.00 -0.66 0.69
CA LEU A 165 2.87 -1.63 0.04
C LEU A 165 2.08 -2.91 -0.24
N VAL A 166 2.04 -3.31 -1.52
CA VAL A 166 1.37 -4.55 -1.94
C VAL A 166 2.41 -5.65 -2.07
N ASN A 167 2.17 -6.80 -1.42
CA ASN A 167 3.04 -7.98 -1.43
C ASN A 167 4.44 -7.78 -0.79
N ALA A 168 4.58 -6.86 0.17
CA ALA A 168 5.83 -6.69 0.93
C ALA A 168 5.75 -7.42 2.28
N SER A 169 6.80 -8.16 2.63
CA SER A 169 6.94 -8.77 3.95
C SER A 169 7.54 -7.76 4.92
N LEU A 170 6.77 -7.33 5.93
CA LEU A 170 7.28 -6.42 6.97
C LEU A 170 8.50 -6.98 7.70
N ALA A 171 8.54 -8.30 7.88
CA ALA A 171 9.68 -8.99 8.45
C ALA A 171 10.95 -8.80 7.60
N GLU A 172 10.89 -9.06 6.29
CA GLU A 172 12.08 -8.84 5.44
C GLU A 172 12.51 -7.37 5.41
N MET A 173 11.57 -6.42 5.42
CA MET A 173 11.87 -4.99 5.49
C MET A 173 12.58 -4.58 6.79
N VAL A 174 12.08 -5.05 7.94
CA VAL A 174 12.70 -4.78 9.25
C VAL A 174 14.08 -5.44 9.33
N LYS A 175 14.23 -6.66 8.80
CA LYS A 175 15.52 -7.36 8.70
C LYS A 175 16.51 -6.62 7.82
N GLU A 176 16.10 -6.06 6.68
CA GLU A 176 16.96 -5.26 5.81
C GLU A 176 17.51 -4.03 6.55
N SER A 177 16.62 -3.27 7.21
CA SER A 177 17.04 -2.14 8.04
C SER A 177 17.96 -2.59 9.17
N TYR A 178 17.67 -3.74 9.81
CA TYR A 178 18.51 -4.29 10.88
C TYR A 178 19.88 -4.73 10.40
N GLN A 179 20.02 -5.27 9.20
CA GLN A 179 21.32 -5.63 8.63
C GLN A 179 22.23 -4.41 8.48
N THR A 180 21.65 -3.24 8.17
CA THR A 180 22.39 -2.00 8.01
C THR A 180 22.66 -1.30 9.36
N HIS A 181 21.67 -1.31 10.27
CA HIS A 181 21.70 -0.46 11.47
C HIS A 181 21.62 -1.22 12.80
N GLY A 182 21.56 -2.54 12.80
CA GLY A 182 21.35 -3.36 13.99
C GLY A 182 22.45 -3.23 15.05
N ALA A 183 23.62 -2.70 14.69
CA ALA A 183 24.67 -2.38 15.65
C ALA A 183 24.34 -1.16 16.53
N ASP A 184 23.50 -0.24 16.05
CA ASP A 184 23.06 0.94 16.80
C ASP A 184 21.78 0.63 17.58
N GLY A 185 21.89 0.52 18.91
CA GLY A 185 20.76 0.23 19.78
C GLY A 185 19.62 1.25 19.67
N ARG A 186 19.92 2.53 19.36
CA ARG A 186 18.87 3.54 19.17
C ARG A 186 18.07 3.27 17.90
N MET A 187 18.72 2.78 16.84
CA MET A 187 18.02 2.41 15.63
C MET A 187 17.15 1.17 15.84
N VAL A 188 17.67 0.15 16.55
CA VAL A 188 16.90 -1.03 16.92
C VAL A 188 15.67 -0.66 17.76
N ALA A 189 15.81 0.28 18.69
CA ALA A 189 14.69 0.79 19.48
C ALA A 189 13.62 1.51 18.62
N ARG A 190 14.02 2.25 17.57
CA ARG A 190 13.07 2.84 16.61
C ARG A 190 12.31 1.78 15.82
N MET A 191 13.00 0.72 15.39
CA MET A 191 12.37 -0.43 14.73
C MET A 191 11.34 -1.09 15.67
N LEU A 192 11.71 -1.35 16.92
CA LEU A 192 10.80 -1.92 17.94
C LEU A 192 9.57 -1.02 18.16
N LYS A 193 9.78 0.30 18.27
CA LYS A 193 8.69 1.29 18.39
C LYS A 193 7.75 1.25 17.18
N PHE A 194 8.28 1.11 15.97
CA PHE A 194 7.47 0.96 14.76
C PHE A 194 6.67 -0.35 14.78
N VAL A 195 7.31 -1.49 15.06
CA VAL A 195 6.66 -2.81 15.13
C VAL A 195 5.54 -2.83 16.17
N ARG A 196 5.75 -2.22 17.35
CA ARG A 196 4.73 -2.10 18.39
C ARG A 196 3.45 -1.42 17.90
N LEU A 197 3.57 -0.48 16.97
CA LEU A 197 2.46 0.33 16.45
C LEU A 197 1.83 -0.24 15.16
N VAL A 198 2.35 -1.35 14.63
CA VAL A 198 1.74 -2.06 13.50
C VAL A 198 0.37 -2.62 13.93
N PRO A 199 -0.73 -2.36 13.21
CA PRO A 199 -2.07 -2.78 13.66
C PRO A 199 -2.27 -4.31 13.71
N GLY A 200 -1.68 -5.07 12.78
CA GLY A 200 -1.87 -6.51 12.66
C GLY A 200 -1.12 -7.31 13.73
N ALA A 201 -1.86 -8.02 14.60
CA ALA A 201 -1.25 -8.81 15.67
C ALA A 201 -0.36 -9.96 15.18
N ASP A 202 -0.80 -10.70 14.15
CA ASP A 202 -0.02 -11.81 13.57
C ASP A 202 1.24 -11.30 12.86
N GLU A 203 1.12 -10.16 12.17
CA GLU A 203 2.25 -9.49 11.54
C GLU A 203 3.27 -9.02 12.59
N ARG A 204 2.82 -8.37 13.68
CA ARG A 204 3.69 -8.02 14.81
C ARG A 204 4.43 -9.22 15.36
N VAL A 205 3.73 -10.33 15.61
CA VAL A 205 4.35 -11.55 16.14
C VAL A 205 5.39 -12.12 15.19
N ALA A 206 5.13 -12.13 13.88
CA ALA A 206 6.10 -12.58 12.89
C ALA A 206 7.38 -11.74 12.92
N VAL A 207 7.25 -10.41 12.99
CA VAL A 207 8.40 -9.50 13.07
C VAL A 207 9.14 -9.65 14.42
N TYR A 208 8.43 -9.77 15.54
CA TYR A 208 9.07 -9.98 16.84
C TYR A 208 9.87 -11.29 16.90
N LYS A 209 9.35 -12.38 16.34
CA LYS A 209 10.10 -13.65 16.24
C LYS A 209 11.40 -13.48 15.46
N GLN A 210 11.37 -12.72 14.38
CA GLN A 210 12.56 -12.45 13.58
C GLN A 210 13.54 -11.54 14.32
N LEU A 211 13.06 -10.47 14.96
CA LEU A 211 13.87 -9.58 15.78
C LEU A 211 14.53 -10.33 16.94
N ALA A 212 13.85 -11.31 17.53
CA ALA A 212 14.41 -12.15 18.61
C ALA A 212 15.70 -12.86 18.17
N GLU A 213 15.75 -13.36 16.94
CA GLU A 213 16.94 -14.01 16.36
C GLU A 213 18.01 -12.99 15.97
N LEU A 214 17.60 -11.85 15.40
CA LEU A 214 18.50 -10.78 15.00
C LEU A 214 19.22 -10.14 16.20
N LEU A 215 18.52 -9.93 17.32
CA LEU A 215 19.08 -9.40 18.56
C LEU A 215 20.22 -10.30 19.08
N LYS A 216 20.04 -11.62 18.99
CA LYS A 216 21.08 -12.59 19.37
C LYS A 216 22.28 -12.58 18.43
N SER A 217 22.06 -12.35 17.13
CA SER A 217 23.12 -12.44 16.12
C SER A 217 24.26 -11.43 16.29
N ASN A 218 24.00 -10.30 16.96
CA ASN A 218 24.97 -9.22 17.16
C ASN A 218 25.07 -8.73 18.61
N GLY A 219 24.54 -9.51 19.57
CA GLY A 219 24.64 -9.22 21.00
C GLY A 219 23.77 -8.05 21.49
N GLN A 220 22.77 -7.62 20.72
CA GLN A 220 21.78 -6.64 21.17
C GLN A 220 20.79 -7.23 22.18
N ASP A 221 20.72 -8.56 22.29
CA ASP A 221 19.97 -9.30 23.31
C ASP A 221 20.48 -9.05 24.75
N GLY A 222 21.69 -8.51 24.91
CA GLY A 222 22.27 -8.06 26.19
C GLY A 222 22.41 -6.54 26.32
N ARG A 223 21.68 -5.75 25.51
CA ARG A 223 21.67 -4.27 25.54
C ARG A 223 20.27 -3.74 25.77
N PHE A 224 20.15 -2.43 26.00
CA PHE A 224 18.85 -1.81 26.26
C PHE A 224 17.71 -2.12 25.26
N PRO A 225 17.93 -2.39 23.94
CA PRO A 225 16.83 -2.78 23.05
C PRO A 225 16.15 -4.08 23.46
N ALA A 226 16.86 -5.00 24.13
CA ALA A 226 16.29 -6.23 24.65
C ALA A 226 15.23 -5.98 25.74
N VAL A 227 15.37 -4.92 26.54
CA VAL A 227 14.37 -4.52 27.55
C VAL A 227 13.09 -4.05 26.87
N ILE A 228 13.22 -3.23 25.82
CA ILE A 228 12.08 -2.74 25.02
C ILE A 228 11.37 -3.93 24.38
N PHE A 229 12.13 -4.79 23.69
CA PHE A 229 11.62 -6.00 23.05
C PHE A 229 10.86 -6.88 24.05
N SER A 230 11.50 -7.23 25.18
CA SER A 230 10.94 -8.09 26.22
C SER A 230 9.68 -7.50 26.85
N THR A 231 9.60 -6.18 26.99
CA THR A 231 8.41 -5.51 27.51
C THR A 231 7.26 -5.53 26.49
N ASP A 232 7.53 -5.21 25.23
CA ASP A 232 6.49 -5.09 24.20
C ASP A 232 5.79 -6.43 23.91
N VAL A 233 6.56 -7.52 23.90
CA VAL A 233 6.08 -8.88 23.63
C VAL A 233 5.26 -9.48 24.79
N ARG A 234 5.35 -8.97 26.03
CA ARG A 234 4.51 -9.44 27.15
C ARG A 234 3.01 -9.29 26.85
N HIS A 235 2.64 -8.28 26.09
CA HIS A 235 1.26 -8.07 25.67
C HIS A 235 0.76 -9.07 24.62
N LEU A 236 1.65 -9.94 24.12
CA LEU A 236 1.39 -10.95 23.09
C LEU A 236 1.66 -12.38 23.60
N GLU A 237 1.69 -12.59 24.92
CA GLU A 237 2.00 -13.89 25.54
C GLU A 237 1.06 -15.03 25.10
N ASP A 238 -0.14 -14.72 24.61
CA ASP A 238 -1.07 -15.68 24.03
C ASP A 238 -0.55 -16.29 22.71
N ARG A 239 0.29 -15.56 21.97
CA ARG A 239 0.80 -15.94 20.63
C ARG A 239 2.30 -16.19 20.61
N TYR A 240 3.06 -15.55 21.48
CA TYR A 240 4.52 -15.62 21.51
C TYR A 240 5.05 -15.41 22.92
N LYS A 241 5.82 -16.37 23.42
CA LYS A 241 6.44 -16.34 24.74
C LYS A 241 7.95 -16.38 24.59
N PRO A 242 8.63 -15.22 24.56
CA PRO A 242 10.08 -15.20 24.59
C PRO A 242 10.58 -15.54 25.99
N ASP A 243 11.82 -16.02 26.05
CA ASP A 243 12.51 -16.22 27.33
C ASP A 243 12.95 -14.87 27.89
N HIS A 244 12.12 -14.26 28.73
CA HIS A 244 12.39 -12.95 29.34
C HIS A 244 13.71 -12.92 30.14
N ALA A 245 14.12 -14.04 30.73
CA ALA A 245 15.38 -14.12 31.46
C ALA A 245 16.59 -13.98 30.52
N GLN A 246 16.49 -14.50 29.30
CA GLN A 246 17.54 -14.36 28.29
C GLN A 246 17.70 -12.93 27.75
N TYR A 247 16.72 -12.05 27.97
CA TYR A 247 16.76 -10.66 27.52
C TYR A 247 16.97 -9.70 28.69
N GLU A 248 15.96 -9.51 29.53
CA GLU A 248 16.04 -8.58 30.66
C GLU A 248 17.13 -8.99 31.66
N GLY A 249 17.27 -10.29 31.94
CA GLY A 249 18.30 -10.80 32.86
C GLY A 249 19.71 -10.47 32.39
N LYS A 250 20.03 -10.72 31.11
CA LYS A 250 21.34 -10.37 30.53
C LYS A 250 21.63 -8.88 30.59
N VAL A 251 20.63 -8.04 30.33
CA VAL A 251 20.78 -6.58 30.41
C VAL A 251 21.04 -6.15 31.84
N VAL A 252 20.29 -6.69 32.80
CA VAL A 252 20.48 -6.41 34.23
C VAL A 252 21.88 -6.81 34.70
N GLU A 253 22.34 -8.01 34.37
CA GLU A 253 23.68 -8.48 34.71
C GLU A 253 24.77 -7.56 34.13
N ARG A 254 24.63 -7.19 32.86
CA ARG A 254 25.57 -6.29 32.20
C ARG A 254 25.56 -4.91 32.83
N TRP A 255 24.40 -4.31 33.03
CA TRP A 255 24.29 -2.99 33.63
C TRP A 255 24.82 -2.99 35.06
N LEU A 256 24.58 -4.05 35.84
CA LEU A 256 25.18 -4.17 37.16
C LEU A 256 26.71 -4.16 37.09
N ALA A 257 27.32 -4.91 36.15
CA ALA A 257 28.76 -4.89 35.94
C ALA A 257 29.27 -3.50 35.50
N GLU A 258 28.55 -2.81 34.61
CA GLU A 258 28.87 -1.44 34.19
C GLU A 258 28.77 -0.45 35.36
N LEU A 259 27.73 -0.56 36.19
CA LEU A 259 27.54 0.24 37.39
C LEU A 259 28.69 0.01 38.40
N GLN A 260 29.07 -1.24 38.65
CA GLN A 260 30.19 -1.59 39.53
C GLN A 260 31.56 -1.16 38.97
N ALA A 261 31.66 -1.01 37.65
CA ALA A 261 32.83 -0.41 36.99
C ALA A 261 32.80 1.13 36.98
N GLY A 262 31.71 1.77 37.46
CA GLY A 262 31.55 3.23 37.44
C GLY A 262 31.18 3.80 36.07
N THR A 263 30.73 2.97 35.13
CA THR A 263 30.31 3.37 33.79
C THR A 263 28.79 3.37 33.70
N PHE A 264 28.16 4.55 33.70
CA PHE A 264 26.68 4.64 33.77
C PHE A 264 26.02 5.07 32.46
N HIS A 265 26.79 5.23 31.37
CA HIS A 265 26.33 5.94 30.18
C HIS A 265 25.10 5.28 29.54
N GLU A 266 25.14 3.96 29.31
CA GLU A 266 24.03 3.24 28.68
C GLU A 266 22.76 3.28 29.54
N VAL A 267 22.89 3.01 30.84
CA VAL A 267 21.76 3.03 31.80
C VAL A 267 21.12 4.42 31.88
N VAL A 268 21.93 5.47 32.00
CA VAL A 268 21.45 6.86 32.11
C VAL A 268 20.82 7.33 30.80
N GLU A 269 21.42 7.00 29.66
CA GLU A 269 20.84 7.29 28.35
C GLU A 269 19.48 6.60 28.20
N PHE A 270 19.40 5.31 28.55
CA PHE A 270 18.14 4.57 28.47
C PHE A 270 17.08 5.11 29.41
N ALA A 271 17.43 5.45 30.66
CA ALA A 271 16.51 6.06 31.62
C ALA A 271 15.98 7.42 31.15
N ARG A 272 16.76 8.15 30.33
CA ARG A 272 16.37 9.46 29.77
C ARG A 272 15.44 9.29 28.58
N ASP A 273 15.82 8.44 27.66
CA ASP A 273 15.15 8.31 26.37
C ASP A 273 13.91 7.38 26.48
N TYR A 274 13.92 6.44 27.43
CA TYR A 274 12.88 5.42 27.65
C TYR A 274 12.53 5.23 29.15
N PRO A 275 12.10 6.29 29.87
CA PRO A 275 11.93 6.26 31.33
C PRO A 275 10.91 5.21 31.83
N GLU A 276 9.85 4.96 31.07
CA GLU A 276 8.82 3.96 31.41
C GLU A 276 9.34 2.52 31.30
N TYR A 277 10.19 2.25 30.31
CA TYR A 277 10.82 0.94 30.17
C TYR A 277 11.87 0.72 31.25
N PHE A 278 12.66 1.76 31.56
CA PHE A 278 13.63 1.69 32.67
C PHE A 278 12.96 1.38 34.00
N ALA A 279 11.82 2.01 34.31
CA ALA A 279 11.08 1.78 35.54
C ALA A 279 10.66 0.32 35.78
N ARG A 280 10.58 -0.51 34.72
CA ARG A 280 10.27 -1.95 34.82
C ARG A 280 11.47 -2.82 35.18
N VAL A 281 12.68 -2.35 34.88
CA VAL A 281 13.93 -3.08 35.11
C VAL A 281 14.73 -2.53 36.28
N GLU A 282 14.32 -1.40 36.86
CA GLU A 282 14.89 -0.84 38.10
C GLU A 282 14.92 -1.85 39.24
N GLU A 283 13.77 -2.48 39.54
CA GLU A 283 13.66 -3.41 40.66
C GLU A 283 14.56 -4.65 40.47
N PRO A 284 14.52 -5.38 39.35
CA PRO A 284 15.48 -6.45 39.07
C PRO A 284 16.94 -6.01 39.17
N LEU A 285 17.28 -4.81 38.69
CA LEU A 285 18.63 -4.25 38.75
C LEU A 285 19.08 -3.99 40.19
N TYR A 286 18.21 -3.44 41.03
CA TYR A 286 18.50 -3.14 42.42
C TYR A 286 18.52 -4.39 43.29
N GLU A 287 17.70 -5.40 43.00
CA GLU A 287 17.79 -6.69 43.67
C GLU A 287 19.09 -7.42 43.30
N ALA A 288 19.51 -7.37 42.03
CA ALA A 288 20.80 -7.89 41.62
C ALA A 288 21.97 -7.17 42.31
N LEU A 289 21.87 -5.85 42.49
CA LEU A 289 22.84 -5.06 43.25
C LEU A 289 22.96 -5.51 44.72
N LYS A 290 21.84 -5.76 45.39
CA LYS A 290 21.83 -6.30 46.76
C LYS A 290 22.53 -7.66 46.84
N GLN A 291 22.32 -8.52 45.85
CA GLN A 291 22.88 -9.88 45.85
C GLN A 291 24.38 -9.92 45.52
N GLN A 292 24.84 -9.11 44.56
CA GLN A 292 26.22 -9.14 44.07
C GLN A 292 27.02 -7.92 44.51
N TRP A 293 26.76 -7.42 45.73
CA TRP A 293 27.33 -6.18 46.21
C TRP A 293 28.86 -6.27 46.39
N SER A 294 29.54 -5.12 46.30
CA SER A 294 30.95 -4.98 46.70
C SER A 294 31.26 -3.57 47.17
N ALA A 295 32.20 -3.42 48.09
CA ALA A 295 32.62 -2.11 48.62
C ALA A 295 33.18 -1.20 47.52
N GLU A 296 33.99 -1.75 46.62
CA GLU A 296 34.58 -1.03 45.47
C GLU A 296 33.52 -0.65 44.43
N GLY A 297 32.58 -1.55 44.13
CA GLY A 297 31.46 -1.26 43.24
C GLY A 297 30.56 -0.17 43.80
N LEU A 298 30.23 -0.24 45.10
CA LEU A 298 29.43 0.79 45.78
C LEU A 298 30.11 2.16 45.76
N ASP A 299 31.43 2.22 45.97
CA ASP A 299 32.20 3.47 45.92
C ASP A 299 32.03 4.21 44.59
N ARG A 300 32.07 3.45 43.49
CA ARG A 300 31.86 3.95 42.14
C ARG A 300 30.41 4.37 41.92
N MET A 301 29.45 3.60 42.44
CA MET A 301 28.01 3.81 42.26
C MET A 301 27.40 4.96 43.08
N VAL A 302 28.11 5.54 44.05
CA VAL A 302 27.56 6.59 44.93
C VAL A 302 26.91 7.75 44.15
N SER A 303 27.48 8.13 42.99
CA SER A 303 26.98 9.24 42.18
C SER A 303 25.86 8.86 41.19
N PHE A 304 25.59 7.57 41.01
CA PHE A 304 24.59 7.06 40.06
C PHE A 304 23.19 7.67 40.25
N PRO A 305 22.64 7.81 41.47
CA PRO A 305 21.30 8.37 41.64
C PRO A 305 21.15 9.78 41.07
N ASN A 306 22.17 10.64 41.19
CA ASN A 306 22.13 11.98 40.62
C ASN A 306 22.45 12.03 39.12
N ALA A 307 22.97 10.94 38.55
CA ALA A 307 23.15 10.80 37.10
C ALA A 307 21.83 10.51 36.38
N LEU A 308 20.87 9.88 37.07
CA LEU A 308 19.55 9.58 36.49
C LEU A 308 18.76 10.86 36.16
N PRO A 309 17.93 10.85 35.11
CA PRO A 309 17.24 12.06 34.64
C PRO A 309 15.94 12.35 35.41
N VAL A 310 15.21 11.33 35.86
CA VAL A 310 13.87 11.50 36.46
C VAL A 310 13.93 11.43 37.98
N GLY A 311 13.33 12.40 38.68
CA GLY A 311 13.37 12.52 40.15
C GLY A 311 12.95 11.26 40.90
N VAL A 312 11.86 10.61 40.50
CA VAL A 312 11.40 9.36 41.16
C VAL A 312 12.43 8.23 41.04
N GLN A 313 13.12 8.12 39.90
CA GLN A 313 14.16 7.13 39.66
C GLN A 313 15.39 7.43 40.52
N ARG A 314 15.76 8.70 40.69
CA ARG A 314 16.84 9.12 41.61
C ARG A 314 16.56 8.66 43.05
N VAL A 315 15.34 8.90 43.54
CA VAL A 315 14.94 8.52 44.90
C VAL A 315 14.97 7.01 45.08
N ARG A 316 14.50 6.23 44.08
CA ARG A 316 14.56 4.76 44.11
C ARG A 316 16.00 4.24 44.10
N ALA A 317 16.88 4.82 43.28
CA ALA A 317 18.29 4.47 43.26
C ALA A 317 18.99 4.77 44.60
N LEU A 318 18.70 5.93 45.24
CA LEU A 318 19.19 6.24 46.58
C LEU A 318 18.71 5.21 47.61
N ARG A 319 17.41 4.88 47.57
CA ARG A 319 16.82 3.85 48.44
C ARG A 319 17.55 2.52 48.28
N ALA A 320 17.74 2.06 47.05
CA ALA A 320 18.39 0.79 46.75
C ALA A 320 19.84 0.74 47.28
N LEU A 321 20.61 1.82 47.13
CA LEU A 321 21.97 1.89 47.66
C LEU A 321 22.00 1.85 49.19
N LEU A 322 21.11 2.58 49.87
CA LEU A 322 21.02 2.58 51.33
C LEU A 322 20.53 1.22 51.86
N GLU A 323 19.53 0.60 51.23
CA GLU A 323 19.08 -0.75 51.58
C GLU A 323 20.19 -1.79 51.41
N THR A 324 20.98 -1.68 50.33
CA THR A 324 22.14 -2.55 50.10
C THR A 324 23.17 -2.39 51.22
N LEU A 325 23.51 -1.14 51.59
CA LEU A 325 24.42 -0.88 52.70
C LEU A 325 23.88 -1.39 54.05
N LEU A 326 22.57 -1.28 54.28
CA LEU A 326 21.92 -1.74 55.51
C LEU A 326 21.96 -3.26 55.60
N GLN A 327 21.65 -3.96 54.51
CA GLN A 327 21.70 -5.42 54.42
C GLN A 327 23.11 -5.98 54.70
N HIS A 328 24.15 -5.25 54.26
CA HIS A 328 25.55 -5.65 54.41
C HIS A 328 26.30 -4.86 55.48
N GLN A 329 25.60 -4.25 56.44
CA GLN A 329 26.19 -3.44 57.50
C GLN A 329 27.16 -4.22 58.41
N GLY A 330 27.04 -5.54 58.47
CA GLY A 330 27.95 -6.40 59.21
C GLY A 330 29.32 -6.59 58.55
N GLU A 331 29.46 -6.25 57.26
CA GLU A 331 30.61 -6.62 56.44
C GLU A 331 31.64 -5.50 56.30
N GLN A 332 31.29 -4.24 56.60
CA GLN A 332 32.19 -3.09 56.52
C GLN A 332 31.72 -1.89 57.35
N ASN A 333 32.57 -0.86 57.48
CA ASN A 333 32.16 0.43 58.04
C ASN A 333 31.50 1.30 56.96
N ASN A 334 30.20 1.52 57.10
CA ASN A 334 29.41 2.26 56.12
C ASN A 334 29.51 3.80 56.24
N ASP A 335 30.10 4.35 57.32
CA ASP A 335 30.06 5.79 57.61
C ASP A 335 30.56 6.66 56.45
N VAL A 336 31.64 6.26 55.76
CA VAL A 336 32.18 7.02 54.61
C VAL A 336 31.17 7.08 53.45
N TYR A 337 30.50 5.96 53.18
CA TYR A 337 29.47 5.88 52.14
C TYR A 337 28.22 6.67 52.55
N LEU A 338 27.81 6.60 53.81
CA LEU A 338 26.66 7.34 54.35
C LEU A 338 26.88 8.85 54.29
N ILE A 339 28.08 9.33 54.61
CA ILE A 339 28.45 10.75 54.48
C ILE A 339 28.29 11.21 53.01
N ARG A 340 28.77 10.43 52.04
CA ARG A 340 28.64 10.79 50.61
C ARG A 340 27.20 10.66 50.10
N LEU A 341 26.48 9.61 50.48
CA LEU A 341 25.09 9.40 50.09
C LEU A 341 24.16 10.46 50.71
N ALA A 342 24.46 10.98 51.90
CA ALA A 342 23.74 12.12 52.46
C ALA A 342 23.91 13.37 51.59
N HIS A 343 25.11 13.64 51.08
CA HIS A 343 25.31 14.72 50.11
C HIS A 343 24.51 14.52 48.83
N GLU A 344 24.58 13.31 48.25
CA GLU A 344 23.83 13.00 47.03
C GLU A 344 22.30 13.07 47.26
N THR A 345 21.83 12.68 48.45
CA THR A 345 20.41 12.81 48.85
C THR A 345 20.00 14.29 48.94
N GLY A 346 20.83 15.15 49.52
CA GLY A 346 20.58 16.60 49.55
C GLY A 346 20.56 17.24 48.14
N ARG A 347 21.37 16.73 47.21
CA ARG A 347 21.31 17.15 45.81
C ARG A 347 20.01 16.72 45.13
N VAL A 348 19.55 15.49 45.38
CA VAL A 348 18.26 15.02 44.88
C VAL A 348 17.14 15.90 45.45
N GLU A 349 17.15 16.18 46.75
CA GLU A 349 16.18 17.08 47.40
C GLU A 349 16.11 18.46 46.73
N ALA A 350 17.26 19.07 46.42
CA ALA A 350 17.31 20.36 45.74
C ALA A 350 16.69 20.33 44.32
N THR A 351 16.68 19.16 43.67
CA THR A 351 16.15 18.97 42.30
C THR A 351 14.69 18.51 42.27
N VAL A 352 14.25 17.77 43.30
CA VAL A 352 12.85 17.36 43.49
C VAL A 352 12.08 18.56 44.02
N GLY A 353 11.63 19.42 43.11
CA GLY A 353 10.98 20.69 43.46
C GLY A 353 9.64 20.57 44.23
N GLN A 354 9.00 21.72 44.42
CA GLN A 354 7.57 21.96 44.74
C GLN A 354 6.55 20.81 44.59
N ALA A 355 6.57 20.20 43.40
CA ALA A 355 5.33 19.83 42.74
C ALA A 355 4.88 18.38 42.93
N ASP A 356 5.77 17.48 43.37
CA ASP A 356 5.44 16.06 43.49
C ASP A 356 5.51 15.60 44.96
N ALA A 357 4.34 15.62 45.62
CA ALA A 357 4.20 15.22 47.01
C ALA A 357 4.56 13.74 47.24
N ALA A 358 4.34 12.87 46.26
CA ALA A 358 4.64 11.45 46.38
C ALA A 358 6.15 11.21 46.34
N VAL A 359 6.87 11.88 45.44
CA VAL A 359 8.34 11.77 45.35
C VAL A 359 9.01 12.35 46.60
N ARG A 360 8.46 13.44 47.17
CA ARG A 360 8.93 13.99 48.45
C ARG A 360 8.73 13.03 49.61
N GLN A 361 7.54 12.46 49.74
CA GLN A 361 7.27 11.48 50.77
C GLN A 361 8.23 10.29 50.66
N ALA A 362 8.47 9.80 49.43
CA ALA A 362 9.43 8.73 49.19
C ALA A 362 10.86 9.12 49.58
N LEU A 363 11.27 10.38 49.33
CA LEU A 363 12.57 10.92 49.74
C LEU A 363 12.69 11.06 51.26
N ASP A 364 11.64 11.50 51.95
CA ASP A 364 11.62 11.56 53.41
C ASP A 364 11.75 10.16 54.03
N ASP A 365 11.13 9.15 53.40
CA ASP A 365 11.31 7.76 53.82
C ASP A 365 12.73 7.26 53.56
N VAL A 366 13.39 7.71 52.49
CA VAL A 366 14.83 7.44 52.25
C VAL A 366 15.70 8.09 53.33
N LYS A 367 15.40 9.32 53.76
CA LYS A 367 16.14 9.99 54.84
C LYS A 367 16.05 9.25 56.18
N LYS A 368 14.90 8.63 56.47
CA LYS A 368 14.72 7.80 57.68
C LYS A 368 15.60 6.54 57.66
N LEU A 369 16.03 6.04 56.50
CA LEU A 369 16.92 4.88 56.44
C LEU A 369 18.28 5.14 57.09
N PHE A 370 18.76 6.39 57.11
CA PHE A 370 20.03 6.76 57.76
C PHE A 370 20.02 6.45 59.27
N GLU A 371 18.87 6.59 59.93
CA GLU A 371 18.72 6.34 61.37
C GLU A 371 18.79 4.84 61.72
N GLN A 372 18.64 3.95 60.74
CA GLN A 372 18.65 2.49 60.95
C GLN A 372 20.07 1.92 61.03
N PHE A 373 21.09 2.72 60.73
CA PHE A 373 22.47 2.27 60.76
C PHE A 373 23.05 2.21 62.20
N LYS A 374 24.10 1.41 62.40
CA LYS A 374 24.68 1.07 63.72
C LYS A 374 24.92 2.26 64.65
N TYR A 375 25.37 3.39 64.10
CA TYR A 375 25.72 4.58 64.87
C TYR A 375 24.53 5.51 65.14
N GLN A 376 23.31 5.14 64.70
CA GLN A 376 22.04 5.85 64.94
C GLN A 376 22.09 7.36 64.66
N ARG A 377 22.93 7.76 63.69
CA ARG A 377 23.01 9.14 63.21
C ARG A 377 21.92 9.37 62.17
N GLY A 378 21.27 10.53 62.23
CA GLY A 378 20.26 10.90 61.24
C GLY A 378 20.90 11.39 59.95
N PHE A 379 20.07 11.53 58.91
CA PHE A 379 20.46 12.20 57.67
C PHE A 379 21.13 13.58 57.90
N PRO A 380 20.60 14.48 58.76
CA PRO A 380 21.21 15.80 58.98
C PRO A 380 22.63 15.73 59.55
N ASP A 381 22.93 14.72 60.39
CA ASP A 381 24.25 14.53 60.98
C ASP A 381 25.28 14.15 59.92
N TYR A 382 24.93 13.20 59.05
CA TYR A 382 25.79 12.79 57.94
C TYR A 382 25.99 13.90 56.90
N GLU A 383 24.97 14.71 56.64
CA GLU A 383 25.09 15.88 55.77
C GLU A 383 26.02 16.95 56.36
N ALA A 384 25.94 17.19 57.67
CA ALA A 384 26.85 18.10 58.37
C ALA A 384 28.30 17.60 58.35
N LEU A 385 28.51 16.29 58.57
CA LEU A 385 29.82 15.65 58.45
C LEU A 385 30.40 15.81 57.04
N TYR A 386 29.60 15.65 55.99
CA TYR A 386 30.07 15.87 54.61
C TYR A 386 30.58 17.30 54.41
N LYS A 387 29.84 18.31 54.92
CA LYS A 387 30.24 19.72 54.81
C LYS A 387 31.56 20.00 55.55
N LEU A 388 31.77 19.36 56.71
CA LEU A 388 33.02 19.47 57.48
C LEU A 388 34.21 18.81 56.75
N PHE A 389 34.03 17.60 56.21
CA PHE A 389 35.10 16.88 55.52
C PHE A 389 35.45 17.44 54.14
N LYS A 390 34.54 18.17 53.49
CA LYS A 390 34.79 18.90 52.23
C LYS A 390 35.48 20.25 52.44
N GLY A 391 35.39 20.81 53.65
CA GLY A 391 36.03 22.07 54.04
C GLY A 391 37.47 21.93 54.53
N LEU A 392 37.97 20.69 54.59
CA LEU A 392 39.38 20.30 54.72
C LEU A 392 39.90 19.91 53.33
#